data_AF-A0A1G0LJ28-F1
#
_entry.id   AF-A0A1G0LJ28-F1
#
_cell.length_a   1.000
_cell.length_b   1.000
_cell.length_c   1.000
_cell.angle_alpha   90.00
_cell.angle_beta   90.00
_cell.angle_gamma   90.00
#
_symmetry.space_group_name_H-M   'P 1'
#
loop_
_entity.id
_entity.type
_entity.pdbx_description
1 polymer ?
#
loop_
_entity_poly.entity_id
_entity_poly.type
_entity_poly.pdbx_seq_one_letter_code
_entity_poly.pdbx_strand_id
1 'polypeptide(L)'
;MAGKTFELEQVLTYRKEMEKLRKGDFAVAKRGLEQANQELQREEELVELLSKEFQRCQQEIGCIDDMRMYSDFFSRKREEIKQHCERIEILDQIMNEKRSDLMEASKEKKVLELLKEKKAAEFRQEMAAKERNFLDEISIQKKGKPS
;
A
#
# COMPACT_ATOMS: atom_id res chain seq x y z
N MET A 1 12.53 -38.07 -10.58
CA MET A 1 13.24 -36.82 -10.94
C MET A 1 12.93 -35.79 -9.87
N ALA A 2 13.84 -35.57 -8.92
CA ALA A 2 13.65 -34.56 -7.89
C ALA A 2 13.85 -33.18 -8.52
N GLY A 3 12.77 -32.41 -8.68
CA GLY A 3 12.85 -31.03 -9.15
C GLY A 3 13.70 -30.22 -8.18
N LYS A 4 14.76 -29.58 -8.69
CA LYS A 4 15.67 -28.77 -7.88
C LYS A 4 14.86 -27.60 -7.29
N THR A 5 14.63 -27.62 -5.98
CA THR A 5 13.94 -26.53 -5.27
C THR A 5 14.85 -25.30 -5.27
N PHE A 6 14.25 -24.11 -5.41
CA PHE A 6 15.00 -22.86 -5.36
C PHE A 6 15.58 -22.67 -3.95
N GLU A 7 16.90 -22.46 -3.86
CA GLU A 7 17.62 -22.39 -2.58
C GLU A 7 17.09 -21.30 -1.63
N LEU A 8 16.51 -20.23 -2.18
CA LEU A 8 15.94 -19.12 -1.42
C LEU A 8 14.41 -19.14 -1.37
N GLU A 9 13.77 -20.29 -1.56
CA GLU A 9 12.29 -20.39 -1.57
C GLU A 9 11.67 -19.93 -0.24
N GLN A 10 12.30 -20.27 0.88
CA GLN A 10 11.82 -19.86 2.20
C GLN A 10 11.96 -18.35 2.42
N VAL A 11 13.05 -17.75 1.92
CA VAL A 11 13.24 -16.30 1.94
C VAL A 11 12.22 -15.60 1.05
N LEU A 12 11.95 -16.13 -0.15
CA LEU A 12 10.93 -15.59 -1.05
C LEU A 12 9.54 -15.66 -0.42
N THR A 13 9.23 -16.75 0.27
CA THR A 13 7.96 -16.91 1.00
C THR A 13 7.84 -15.88 2.11
N TYR A 14 8.88 -15.71 2.92
CA TYR A 14 8.93 -14.67 3.95
C TYR A 14 8.71 -13.27 3.36
N ARG A 15 9.39 -12.91 2.26
CA ARG A 15 9.23 -11.59 1.60
C ARG A 15 7.82 -11.39 1.04
N LYS A 16 7.14 -12.44 0.56
CA LYS A 16 5.74 -12.38 0.14
C LYS A 16 4.81 -12.07 1.31
N GLU A 17 5.01 -12.72 2.46
CA GLU A 17 4.21 -12.45 3.66
C GLU A 17 4.49 -11.04 4.21
N MET A 18 5.74 -10.57 4.17
CA MET A 18 6.07 -9.20 4.55
C MET A 18 5.39 -8.17 3.62
N GLU A 19 5.44 -8.36 2.30
CA GLU A 19 4.72 -7.49 1.37
C GLU A 19 3.21 -7.47 1.68
N LYS A 20 2.61 -8.64 1.96
CA LYS A 20 1.20 -8.75 2.31
C LYS A 20 0.86 -8.00 3.60
N LEU A 21 1.70 -8.10 4.63
CA LEU A 21 1.54 -7.34 5.87
C LEU A 21 1.59 -5.84 5.60
N ARG A 22 2.59 -5.36 4.84
CA ARG A 22 2.71 -3.94 4.48
C ARG A 22 1.56 -3.43 3.63
N LYS A 23 0.97 -4.27 2.77
CA LYS A 23 -0.29 -3.94 2.06
C LYS A 23 -1.43 -3.72 3.03
N GLY A 24 -1.54 -4.56 4.07
CA GLY A 24 -2.51 -4.40 5.15
C GLY A 24 -2.32 -3.08 5.91
N ASP A 25 -1.10 -2.82 6.37
CA ASP A 25 -0.74 -1.58 7.09
C ASP A 25 -1.09 -0.33 6.28
N PHE A 26 -0.70 -0.32 4.99
CA PHE A 26 -1.02 0.77 4.06
C PHE A 26 -2.53 0.96 3.88
N ALA A 27 -3.29 -0.12 3.71
CA ALA A 27 -4.73 -0.05 3.55
C ALA A 27 -5.43 0.51 4.80
N VAL A 28 -4.94 0.17 5.99
CA VAL A 28 -5.45 0.74 7.26
C VAL A 28 -5.14 2.23 7.34
N ALA A 29 -3.90 2.63 7.10
CA ALA A 29 -3.49 4.04 7.15
C ALA A 29 -4.28 4.89 6.14
N LYS A 30 -4.42 4.39 4.90
CA LYS A 30 -5.20 5.05 3.85
C LYS A 30 -6.67 5.24 4.25
N ARG A 31 -7.33 4.20 4.78
CA ARG A 31 -8.71 4.32 5.26
C ARG A 31 -8.84 5.32 6.40
N GLY A 32 -7.89 5.32 7.34
CA GLY A 32 -7.88 6.29 8.44
C GLY A 32 -7.79 7.74 7.95
N LEU A 33 -6.93 8.01 6.97
CA LEU A 33 -6.84 9.32 6.33
C LEU A 33 -8.14 9.70 5.59
N GLU A 34 -8.71 8.78 4.83
CA GLU A 34 -9.99 9.01 4.11
C GLU A 34 -11.13 9.33 5.09
N GLN A 35 -11.23 8.60 6.19
CA GLN A 35 -12.23 8.84 7.23
C GLN A 35 -12.05 10.21 7.89
N ALA A 36 -10.83 10.58 8.26
CA ALA A 36 -10.54 11.87 8.88
C ALA A 36 -10.89 13.04 7.94
N ASN A 37 -10.59 12.92 6.64
CA ASN A 37 -10.99 13.93 5.64
C ASN A 37 -12.51 14.04 5.50
N GLN A 38 -13.23 12.92 5.50
CA GLN A 38 -14.70 12.92 5.46
C GLN A 38 -15.33 13.49 6.72
N GLU A 39 -14.70 13.33 7.89
CA GLU A 39 -15.13 13.95 9.14
C GLU A 39 -14.92 15.46 9.10
N LEU A 40 -13.73 15.91 8.69
CA LEU A 40 -13.44 17.35 8.53
C LEU A 40 -14.43 18.02 7.56
N GLN A 41 -14.65 17.42 6.39
CA GLN A 41 -15.56 17.98 5.40
C GLN A 41 -16.99 18.13 5.97
N ARG A 42 -17.49 17.13 6.70
CA ARG A 42 -18.82 17.19 7.33
C ARG A 42 -18.90 18.28 8.39
N GLU A 43 -17.83 18.47 9.17
CA GLU A 43 -17.77 19.51 10.19
C GLU A 43 -17.73 20.91 9.57
N GLU A 44 -16.96 21.10 8.49
CA GLU A 44 -16.90 22.36 7.74
C GLU A 44 -18.26 22.71 7.11
N GLU A 45 -18.92 21.73 6.48
CA GLU A 45 -20.27 21.90 5.91
C GLU A 45 -21.30 22.30 7.00
N LEU A 46 -21.23 21.67 8.17
CA LEU A 46 -22.09 22.00 9.30
C LEU A 46 -21.83 23.42 9.83
N VAL A 47 -20.57 23.81 9.99
CA VAL A 47 -20.19 25.16 10.44
C VAL A 47 -20.62 26.22 9.42
N GLU A 48 -20.50 25.94 8.12
CA GLU A 48 -20.96 26.84 7.08
C GLU A 48 -22.49 27.03 7.13
N LEU A 49 -23.24 25.94 7.29
CA LEU A 49 -24.70 25.99 7.44
C LEU A 49 -25.11 26.84 8.66
N LEU A 50 -24.52 26.57 9.83
CA LEU A 50 -24.81 27.30 11.06
C LEU A 50 -24.42 28.78 10.97
N SER A 51 -23.33 29.08 10.25
CA SER A 51 -22.90 30.47 9.99
C SER A 51 -23.93 31.23 9.15
N LYS A 52 -24.48 30.61 8.10
CA LYS A 52 -25.55 31.20 7.28
C LYS A 52 -26.83 31.40 8.06
N GLU A 53 -27.23 30.44 8.89
CA GLU A 53 -28.39 30.58 9.76
C GLU A 53 -28.22 31.71 10.77
N PHE A 54 -27.04 31.80 11.40
CA PHE A 54 -26.71 32.89 12.32
C PHE A 54 -26.76 34.25 11.63
N GLN A 55 -26.17 34.39 10.44
CA GLN A 55 -26.24 35.65 9.67
C GLN A 55 -27.67 36.09 9.37
N ARG A 56 -28.57 35.14 9.07
CA ARG A 56 -29.98 35.43 8.82
C ARG A 56 -30.69 35.93 10.09
N CYS A 57 -30.45 35.28 11.22
CA CYS A 57 -31.11 35.61 12.48
C CYS A 57 -30.42 36.76 13.24
N GLN A 58 -29.23 37.21 12.83
CA GLN A 58 -28.43 38.22 13.51
C GLN A 58 -29.18 39.55 13.74
N GLN A 59 -30.07 39.92 12.82
CA GLN A 59 -30.90 41.13 12.95
C GLN A 59 -32.07 40.98 13.94
N GLU A 60 -32.43 39.74 14.29
CA GLU A 60 -33.50 39.39 15.22
C GLU A 60 -32.96 39.10 16.63
N ILE A 61 -31.65 38.90 16.79
CA ILE A 61 -30.98 38.69 18.09
C ILE A 61 -30.94 40.01 18.85
N GLY A 62 -31.88 40.20 19.77
CA GLY A 62 -31.97 41.37 20.64
C GLY A 62 -31.07 41.33 21.88
N CYS A 63 -30.42 40.20 22.17
CA CYS A 63 -29.65 39.99 23.41
C CYS A 63 -28.14 39.87 23.13
N ILE A 64 -27.34 40.63 23.88
CA ILE A 64 -25.87 40.60 23.78
C ILE A 64 -25.29 39.26 24.26
N ASP A 65 -25.94 38.60 25.22
CA ASP A 65 -25.48 37.30 25.73
C ASP A 65 -25.64 36.19 24.69
N ASP A 66 -26.69 36.22 23.88
CA ASP A 66 -26.88 35.30 22.76
C ASP A 66 -25.77 35.49 21.72
N MET A 67 -25.42 36.74 21.39
CA MET A 67 -24.30 37.04 20.48
C MET A 67 -22.96 36.51 20.98
N ARG A 68 -22.70 36.61 22.30
CA ARG A 68 -21.49 36.03 22.92
C ARG A 68 -21.47 34.52 22.82
N MET A 69 -22.60 33.86 23.11
CA MET A 69 -22.72 32.41 23.03
C MET A 69 -22.38 31.88 21.62
N TYR A 70 -22.88 32.54 20.57
CA TYR A 70 -22.54 32.21 19.18
C TYR A 70 -21.06 32.45 18.87
N SER A 71 -20.50 33.57 19.31
CA SER A 71 -19.07 33.87 19.10
C SER A 71 -18.16 32.81 19.74
N ASP A 72 -18.48 32.39 20.96
CA ASP A 72 -17.75 31.35 21.68
C ASP A 72 -17.92 29.97 21.02
N PHE A 73 -19.12 29.67 20.51
CA PHE A 73 -19.38 28.47 19.73
C PHE A 73 -18.51 28.41 18.46
N PHE A 74 -18.55 29.45 17.62
CA PHE A 74 -17.76 29.47 16.39
C PHE A 74 -16.25 29.49 16.66
N SER A 75 -15.81 30.10 17.76
CA SER A 75 -14.39 30.07 18.15
C SER A 75 -13.95 28.67 18.53
N ARG A 76 -14.76 27.92 19.29
CA ARG A 76 -14.48 26.51 19.59
C ARG A 76 -14.47 25.65 18.33
N LYS A 77 -15.46 25.83 17.44
CA LYS A 77 -15.53 25.09 16.17
C LYS A 77 -14.33 25.32 15.27
N ARG A 78 -13.82 26.55 15.19
CA ARG A 78 -12.58 26.84 14.46
C ARG A 78 -11.37 26.11 15.03
N GLU A 79 -11.26 26.05 16.36
CA GLU A 79 -10.17 25.32 17.01
C GLU A 79 -10.30 23.81 16.79
N GLU A 80 -11.50 23.24 16.86
CA GLU A 80 -11.77 21.84 16.52
C GLU A 80 -11.39 21.51 15.07
N ILE A 81 -11.80 22.34 14.11
CA ILE A 81 -11.42 22.21 12.69
C ILE A 81 -9.90 22.24 12.53
N LYS A 82 -9.22 23.17 13.20
CA LYS A 82 -7.75 23.26 13.16
C LYS A 82 -7.10 21.97 13.67
N GLN A 83 -7.58 21.41 14.79
CA GLN A 83 -7.10 20.14 15.32
C GLN A 83 -7.35 18.97 14.35
N HIS A 84 -8.48 18.96 13.65
CA HIS A 84 -8.76 17.98 12.60
C HIS A 84 -7.78 18.09 11.43
N CYS A 85 -7.45 19.31 10.99
CA CYS A 85 -6.43 19.55 9.96
C CYS A 85 -5.05 19.02 10.39
N GLU A 86 -4.60 19.37 11.60
CA GLU A 86 -3.33 18.87 12.15
C GLU A 86 -3.31 17.34 12.23
N ARG A 87 -4.44 16.73 12.61
CA ARG A 87 -4.59 15.27 12.63
C ARG A 87 -4.49 14.66 11.24
N ILE A 88 -5.10 15.28 10.24
CA ILE A 88 -5.04 14.82 8.84
C ILE A 88 -3.60 14.88 8.32
N GLU A 89 -2.85 15.94 8.63
CA GLU A 89 -1.44 16.05 8.25
C GLU A 89 -0.60 14.91 8.83
N ILE A 90 -0.81 14.57 10.11
CA ILE A 90 -0.13 13.43 10.74
C ILE A 90 -0.53 12.11 10.06
N LEU A 91 -1.82 11.91 9.76
CA LEU A 91 -2.30 10.70 9.09
C LEU A 91 -1.78 10.58 7.66
N ASP A 92 -1.62 11.69 6.95
CA ASP A 92 -1.02 11.71 5.61
C ASP A 92 0.45 11.33 5.65
N GLN A 93 1.22 11.85 6.61
CA GLN A 93 2.61 11.45 6.85
C GLN A 93 2.70 9.93 7.11
N ILE A 94 1.87 9.40 8.01
CA ILE A 94 1.83 7.95 8.30
C ILE A 94 1.47 7.15 7.05
N MET A 95 0.49 7.60 6.26
CA MET A 95 0.08 6.91 5.02
C MET A 95 1.24 6.87 4.01
N ASN A 96 1.96 7.98 3.87
CA ASN A 96 3.12 8.08 2.98
C ASN A 96 4.30 7.21 3.45
N GLU A 97 4.55 7.12 4.76
CA GLU A 97 5.52 6.18 5.33
C GLU A 97 5.14 4.73 5.01
N LYS A 98 3.89 4.32 5.25
CA LYS A 98 3.42 2.96 4.94
C LYS A 98 3.44 2.64 3.45
N ARG A 99 3.20 3.65 2.60
CA ARG A 99 3.37 3.52 1.16
C ARG A 99 4.84 3.24 0.79
N SER A 100 5.78 3.96 1.41
CA SER A 100 7.21 3.74 1.20
C SER A 100 7.63 2.32 1.63
N ASP A 101 7.23 1.90 2.84
CA ASP A 101 7.49 0.55 3.37
C ASP A 101 6.98 -0.54 2.43
N LEU A 102 5.77 -0.36 1.89
CA LEU A 102 5.20 -1.28 0.92
C LEU A 102 5.99 -1.31 -0.40
N MET A 103 6.39 -0.15 -0.91
CA MET A 103 7.19 -0.08 -2.14
C MET A 103 8.53 -0.79 -1.98
N GLU A 104 9.19 -0.65 -0.83
CA GLU A 104 10.42 -1.36 -0.53
C GLU A 104 10.20 -2.88 -0.45
N ALA A 105 9.21 -3.34 0.32
CA ALA A 105 8.89 -4.76 0.42
C ALA A 105 8.54 -5.39 -0.94
N SER A 106 7.79 -4.67 -1.79
CA SER A 106 7.47 -5.12 -3.14
C SER A 106 8.71 -5.23 -4.03
N LYS A 107 9.67 -4.30 -3.92
CA LYS A 107 10.95 -4.35 -4.65
C LYS A 107 11.78 -5.55 -4.22
N GLU A 108 11.97 -5.74 -2.92
CA GLU A 108 12.75 -6.86 -2.38
C GLU A 108 12.19 -8.21 -2.80
N LYS A 109 10.85 -8.38 -2.73
CA LYS A 109 10.19 -9.58 -3.24
C LYS A 109 10.47 -9.77 -4.73
N LYS A 110 10.33 -8.70 -5.53
CA LYS A 110 10.47 -8.79 -6.99
C LYS A 110 11.88 -9.21 -7.40
N VAL A 111 12.91 -8.75 -6.69
CA VAL A 111 14.30 -9.19 -6.92
C VAL A 111 14.44 -10.70 -6.78
N LEU A 112 13.85 -11.30 -5.73
CA LEU A 112 13.91 -12.74 -5.51
C LEU A 112 13.08 -13.53 -6.53
N GLU A 113 11.93 -13.01 -6.95
CA GLU A 113 11.13 -13.62 -8.01
C GLU A 113 11.90 -13.69 -9.33
N LEU A 114 12.54 -12.59 -9.73
CA LEU A 114 13.36 -12.54 -10.94
C LEU A 114 14.57 -13.48 -10.85
N LEU A 115 15.21 -13.57 -9.68
CA LEU A 115 16.31 -14.51 -9.46
C LEU A 115 15.86 -15.97 -9.60
N LYS A 116 14.70 -16.32 -9.03
CA LYS A 116 14.10 -17.65 -9.16
C LYS A 116 13.77 -17.98 -10.62
N GLU A 117 13.16 -17.05 -11.35
CA GLU A 117 12.85 -17.20 -12.77
C GLU A 117 14.11 -17.44 -13.61
N LYS A 118 15.17 -16.66 -13.37
CA LYS A 118 16.48 -16.82 -14.03
C LYS A 118 17.08 -18.19 -13.77
N LYS A 119 17.14 -18.62 -12.51
CA LYS A 119 17.68 -19.94 -12.12
C LYS A 119 16.89 -21.10 -12.73
N ALA A 120 15.57 -20.96 -12.80
CA ALA A 120 14.72 -21.96 -13.46
C ALA A 120 14.97 -22.01 -14.97
N ALA A 121 15.22 -20.87 -15.62
CA ALA A 121 15.58 -20.82 -17.04
C ALA A 121 16.95 -21.45 -17.32
N GLU A 122 17.97 -21.11 -16.52
CA GLU A 122 19.32 -21.73 -16.58
C GLU A 122 19.23 -23.25 -16.46
N PHE A 123 18.49 -23.75 -15.46
CA PHE A 123 18.31 -25.20 -15.27
C PHE A 123 17.63 -25.88 -16.47
N ARG A 124 16.59 -25.27 -17.05
CA ARG A 124 15.93 -25.82 -18.26
C ARG A 124 16.89 -25.87 -19.45
N GLN A 125 17.72 -24.84 -19.64
CA GLN A 125 18.72 -24.82 -20.71
C GLN A 125 19.78 -25.90 -20.51
N GLU A 126 20.28 -26.08 -19.28
CA GLU A 126 21.24 -27.15 -18.95
C GLU A 126 20.65 -28.54 -19.22
N MET A 127 19.40 -28.78 -18.82
CA MET A 127 18.74 -30.07 -19.06
C MET A 127 18.56 -30.34 -20.55
N ALA A 128 18.14 -29.35 -21.34
CA ALA A 128 18.01 -29.48 -22.79
C ALA A 128 19.36 -29.68 -23.50
N ALA A 129 20.45 -29.11 -22.97
CA ALA A 129 21.80 -29.36 -23.47
C ALA A 129 22.25 -30.80 -23.17
N LYS A 130 22.02 -31.28 -21.93
CA LYS A 130 22.34 -32.67 -21.54
C LYS A 130 21.56 -33.69 -22.37
N GLU A 131 20.28 -33.45 -22.62
CA GLU A 131 19.44 -34.32 -23.45
C GLU A 131 19.93 -34.39 -24.90
N ARG A 132 20.28 -33.24 -25.50
CA ARG A 132 20.87 -33.21 -26.85
C ARG A 132 22.18 -33.99 -26.92
N ASN A 133 23.11 -33.74 -26.00
CA ASN A 133 24.39 -34.46 -25.97
C ASN A 133 24.19 -35.98 -25.82
N PHE A 134 23.24 -36.40 -24.99
CA PHE A 134 22.91 -37.81 -24.80
C PHE A 134 22.35 -38.46 -26.08
N LEU A 135 21.47 -37.76 -26.82
CA LEU A 135 20.93 -38.24 -28.09
C LEU A 135 22.00 -38.33 -29.19
N ASP A 136 22.94 -37.38 -29.21
CA ASP A 136 24.07 -37.41 -30.13
C ASP A 136 25.00 -38.60 -29.84
N GLU A 137 25.31 -38.86 -28.56
CA GLU A 137 26.09 -40.04 -28.15
C GLU A 137 25.43 -41.37 -28.57
N ILE A 138 24.11 -41.52 -28.37
CA ILE A 138 23.37 -42.71 -28.83
C ILE A 138 23.44 -42.84 -30.36
N SER A 139 23.33 -41.73 -31.08
CA SER A 139 23.35 -41.72 -32.54
C SER A 139 24.71 -42.14 -33.10
N ILE A 140 25.80 -41.73 -32.45
CA ILE A 140 27.17 -42.14 -32.79
C ILE A 140 27.35 -43.65 -32.52
N GLN A 141 26.89 -44.15 -31.37
CA GLN A 141 26.97 -45.58 -31.04
C GLN A 141 26.18 -46.48 -32.01
N LYS A 142 25.02 -46.02 -32.49
CA LYS A 142 24.23 -46.75 -33.50
C LYS A 142 24.86 -46.77 -34.90
N LYS A 143 25.57 -45.70 -35.30
CA LYS A 143 26.27 -45.65 -36.60
C LYS A 143 27.59 -46.43 -36.63
N GLY A 144 28.12 -46.82 -35.47
CA GLY A 144 29.36 -47.60 -35.34
C GLY A 144 29.22 -49.12 -35.42
N LYS A 145 28.01 -49.68 -35.62
CA LYS A 145 27.83 -51.12 -35.91
C LYS A 145 27.71 -51.32 -37.42
N PRO A 146 28.78 -51.73 -38.12
CA PRO A 146 28.66 -52.21 -39.49
C PRO A 146 27.90 -53.54 -39.49
N SER A 147 26.90 -53.65 -40.37
CA SER A 147 26.35 -54.93 -40.82
C SER A 147 27.16 -55.39 -42.03
#